data_AF-A0A7K5AD84-F1
#
_entry.id   AF-A0A7K5AD84-F1
#
_cell.length_a   1.000
_cell.length_b   1.000
_cell.length_c   1.000
_cell.angle_alpha   90.00
_cell.angle_beta   90.00
_cell.angle_gamma   90.00
#
_symmetry.space_group_name_H-M   'P 1'
#
loop_
_entity.id
_entity.type
_entity.pdbx_description
1 polymer ?
#
loop_
_entity_poly.entity_id
_entity_poly.type
_entity_poly.pdbx_seq_one_letter_code
_entity_poly.pdbx_strand_id
1 'polypeptide(L)'
;QARALTPQTAETDAIRFLVGTQSLRYDNQIHIIDFDDENNIINKNVLLHQVGEIWHISTSPADKDVLATCYNKTSDCRVTTCAALWRMPKELESGPPEAPDDSASNAQSLELLCHLDNAAHGNMACVLWEPMGDGKKIISLADNHILMWDLQESSSRAVLSSSTALEGKGQLKFTSGRWSPHHNCTQIATANDTMVRGWDTRSMR
;
A
#
# COMPACT_ATOMS: atom_id res chain seq x y z
N GLN A 1 -16.02 -8.52 -0.79
CA GLN A 1 -15.44 -8.42 0.58
C GLN A 1 -14.24 -7.49 0.49
N ALA A 2 -14.15 -6.46 1.33
CA ALA A 2 -12.95 -5.63 1.42
C ALA A 2 -12.09 -6.15 2.58
N ARG A 3 -10.79 -6.36 2.36
CA ARG A 3 -9.83 -6.78 3.40
C ARG A 3 -8.66 -5.82 3.57
N ALA A 4 -8.55 -4.81 2.71
CA ALA A 4 -7.56 -3.76 2.82
C ALA A 4 -8.27 -2.42 3.12
N LEU A 5 -8.03 -1.89 4.32
CA LEU A 5 -8.53 -0.61 4.81
C LEU A 5 -7.36 0.13 5.44
N THR A 6 -7.17 1.40 5.09
CA THR A 6 -6.10 2.22 5.66
C THR A 6 -6.50 3.69 5.70
N PRO A 7 -6.10 4.47 6.71
CA PRO A 7 -6.25 5.93 6.67
C PRO A 7 -5.33 6.54 5.60
N GLN A 8 -5.68 7.73 5.12
CA GLN A 8 -4.76 8.56 4.33
C GLN A 8 -3.83 9.32 5.27
N THR A 9 -2.64 8.77 5.52
CA THR A 9 -1.77 9.21 6.64
C THR A 9 -1.32 10.66 6.52
N ALA A 10 -1.05 11.14 5.30
CA ALA A 10 -0.65 12.54 5.07
C ALA A 10 -1.83 13.51 4.94
N GLU A 11 -3.08 13.04 5.00
CA GLU A 11 -4.25 13.90 5.10
C GLU A 11 -4.53 14.20 6.57
N THR A 12 -4.35 15.46 6.97
CA THR A 12 -4.53 15.91 8.35
C THR A 12 -5.80 16.71 8.56
N ASP A 13 -6.42 17.18 7.47
CA ASP A 13 -7.50 18.15 7.51
C ASP A 13 -8.88 17.48 7.33
N ALA A 14 -8.90 16.21 6.90
CA ALA A 14 -10.11 15.43 6.70
C ALA A 14 -9.99 14.00 7.26
N ILE A 15 -11.10 13.46 7.77
CA ILE A 15 -11.17 12.04 8.18
C ILE A 15 -11.40 11.19 6.93
N ARG A 16 -10.31 10.70 6.34
CA ARG A 16 -10.34 9.94 5.08
C ARG A 16 -9.73 8.56 5.19
N PHE A 17 -10.44 7.58 4.62
CA PHE A 17 -10.01 6.18 4.56
C PHE A 17 -10.05 5.64 3.13
N LEU A 18 -9.11 4.76 2.80
CA LEU A 18 -9.10 4.01 1.55
C LEU A 18 -9.46 2.55 1.77
N VAL A 19 -10.31 2.02 0.90
CA VAL A 19 -10.80 0.64 0.95
C VAL A 19 -10.57 -0.04 -0.39
N GLY A 20 -9.79 -1.12 -0.40
CA GLY A 20 -9.51 -1.92 -1.59
C GLY A 20 -10.49 -3.08 -1.79
N THR A 21 -10.86 -3.34 -3.03
CA THR A 21 -11.67 -4.51 -3.40
C THR A 21 -10.81 -5.71 -3.81
N GLN A 22 -11.40 -6.91 -3.74
CA GLN A 22 -10.79 -8.21 -4.01
C GLN A 22 -11.70 -9.06 -4.91
N SER A 23 -12.14 -8.47 -6.01
CA SER A 23 -12.98 -9.16 -6.98
C SER A 23 -12.13 -10.01 -7.91
N LEU A 24 -12.53 -11.28 -8.07
CA LEU A 24 -12.01 -12.20 -9.09
C LEU A 24 -12.73 -12.06 -10.44
N ARG A 25 -13.88 -11.37 -10.47
CA ARG A 25 -14.79 -11.32 -11.63
C ARG A 25 -14.89 -9.96 -12.30
N TYR A 26 -14.61 -8.91 -11.53
CA TYR A 26 -14.76 -7.51 -11.92
C TYR A 26 -13.46 -6.78 -11.66
N ASP A 27 -13.26 -5.66 -12.34
CA ASP A 27 -12.13 -4.79 -12.08
C ASP A 27 -12.10 -4.34 -10.61
N ASN A 28 -10.90 -4.32 -10.05
CA ASN A 28 -10.70 -3.91 -8.68
C ASN A 28 -10.62 -2.39 -8.57
N GLN A 29 -10.97 -1.90 -7.40
CA GLN A 29 -11.22 -0.48 -7.14
C GLN A 29 -10.71 -0.13 -5.76
N ILE A 30 -10.33 1.14 -5.59
CA ILE A 30 -10.10 1.76 -4.30
C ILE A 30 -11.22 2.75 -4.04
N HIS A 31 -11.96 2.54 -2.96
CA HIS A 31 -12.99 3.46 -2.51
C HIS A 31 -12.34 4.42 -1.53
N ILE A 32 -12.48 5.71 -1.78
CA ILE A 32 -12.05 6.79 -0.88
C ILE A 32 -13.30 7.24 -0.13
N ILE A 33 -13.25 7.13 1.18
CA ILE A 33 -14.36 7.43 2.09
C ILE A 33 -13.96 8.66 2.88
N ASP A 34 -14.68 9.74 2.67
CA ASP A 34 -14.58 10.98 3.42
C ASP A 34 -15.70 11.04 4.45
N PHE A 35 -15.32 11.16 5.71
CA PHE A 35 -16.27 11.32 6.81
C PHE A 35 -16.20 12.74 7.34
N ASP A 36 -17.31 13.46 7.18
CA ASP A 36 -17.57 14.74 7.83
C ASP A 36 -18.25 14.44 9.16
N ASP A 37 -17.52 14.60 10.27
CA ASP A 37 -18.00 14.30 11.61
C ASP A 37 -18.92 15.40 12.17
N GLU A 38 -18.80 16.62 11.68
CA GLU A 38 -19.68 17.74 12.06
C GLU A 38 -21.10 17.53 11.54
N ASN A 39 -21.23 17.12 10.27
CA ASN A 39 -22.52 16.91 9.61
C ASN A 39 -22.97 15.44 9.60
N ASN A 40 -22.11 14.51 10.03
CA ASN A 40 -22.31 13.05 9.96
C ASN A 40 -22.63 12.58 8.53
N ILE A 41 -21.89 13.11 7.55
CA ILE A 41 -22.03 12.81 6.12
C ILE A 41 -20.85 11.97 5.66
N ILE A 42 -21.14 10.94 4.85
CA ILE A 42 -20.12 10.13 4.20
C ILE A 42 -20.13 10.43 2.70
N ASN A 43 -19.03 10.96 2.20
CA ASN A 43 -18.79 11.11 0.77
C ASN A 43 -17.91 9.95 0.28
N LYS A 44 -18.16 9.48 -0.94
CA LYS A 44 -17.47 8.34 -1.51
C LYS A 44 -17.00 8.65 -2.92
N ASN A 45 -15.70 8.49 -3.14
CA ASN A 45 -15.07 8.48 -4.46
C ASN A 45 -14.53 7.09 -4.79
N VAL A 46 -14.38 6.79 -6.08
CA VAL A 46 -13.91 5.48 -6.55
C VAL A 46 -12.80 5.66 -7.57
N LEU A 47 -11.66 5.01 -7.32
CA LEU A 47 -10.54 4.92 -8.24
C LEU A 47 -10.39 3.50 -8.78
N LEU A 48 -10.10 3.36 -10.07
CA LEU A 48 -9.85 2.07 -10.71
C LEU A 48 -8.43 1.58 -10.38
N HIS A 49 -8.33 0.30 -10.02
CA HIS A 49 -7.07 -0.41 -9.78
C HIS A 49 -6.94 -1.58 -10.76
N GLN A 50 -6.32 -1.30 -11.92
CA GLN A 50 -6.38 -2.17 -13.11
C GLN A 50 -5.45 -3.39 -13.08
N VAL A 51 -4.73 -3.65 -11.98
CA VAL A 51 -3.65 -4.65 -11.95
C VAL A 51 -3.93 -5.90 -11.11
N GLY A 52 -5.09 -5.98 -10.44
CA GLY A 52 -5.50 -7.18 -9.71
C GLY A 52 -6.19 -6.92 -8.36
N GLU A 53 -6.42 -8.00 -7.61
CA GLU A 53 -7.09 -7.97 -6.30
C GLU A 53 -6.22 -7.27 -5.26
N ILE A 54 -6.78 -6.36 -4.48
CA ILE A 54 -6.00 -5.56 -3.52
C ILE A 54 -5.96 -6.27 -2.16
N TRP A 55 -4.78 -6.71 -1.73
CA TRP A 55 -4.58 -7.43 -0.47
C TRP A 55 -4.02 -6.56 0.64
N HIS A 56 -3.32 -5.48 0.28
CA HIS A 56 -2.79 -4.52 1.22
C HIS A 56 -2.79 -3.12 0.60
N ILE A 57 -3.07 -2.10 1.39
CA ILE A 57 -2.92 -0.68 1.02
C ILE A 57 -2.15 0.01 2.14
N SER A 58 -1.17 0.83 1.78
CA SER A 58 -0.54 1.76 2.69
C SER A 58 -0.34 3.11 2.03
N THR A 59 -0.51 4.18 2.79
CA THR A 59 -0.48 5.56 2.28
C THR A 59 0.82 6.22 2.69
N SER A 60 1.34 7.08 1.82
CA SER A 60 2.53 7.86 2.12
C SER A 60 2.25 8.79 3.31
N PRO A 61 3.20 8.90 4.26
CA PRO A 61 3.10 9.84 5.37
C PRO A 61 3.48 11.28 4.98
N ALA A 62 4.02 11.50 3.77
CA ALA A 62 4.52 12.81 3.32
C ALA A 62 3.77 13.39 2.10
N ASP A 63 3.11 12.55 1.31
CA ASP A 63 2.34 12.97 0.13
C ASP A 63 0.99 12.26 0.16
N LYS A 64 -0.08 13.03 0.42
CA LYS A 64 -1.43 12.47 0.54
C LYS A 64 -1.86 11.76 -0.75
N ASP A 65 -1.38 12.20 -1.91
CA ASP A 65 -1.80 11.64 -3.19
C ASP A 65 -1.04 10.35 -3.55
N VAL A 66 -0.10 9.88 -2.71
CA VAL A 66 0.71 8.67 -2.98
C VAL A 66 0.32 7.52 -2.07
N LEU A 67 0.15 6.34 -2.66
CA LEU A 67 -0.09 5.09 -1.94
C LEU A 67 0.67 3.93 -2.55
N ALA A 68 0.83 2.87 -1.77
CA ALA A 68 1.31 1.57 -2.21
C ALA A 68 0.21 0.53 -2.08
N THR A 69 0.15 -0.41 -3.02
CA THR A 69 -0.72 -1.58 -2.93
C THR A 69 0.09 -2.86 -3.04
N CYS A 70 -0.31 -3.90 -2.30
CA CYS A 70 0.01 -5.29 -2.66
C CYS A 70 -1.20 -5.90 -3.33
N TYR A 71 -0.99 -6.54 -4.48
CA TYR A 71 -2.07 -7.09 -5.28
C TYR A 71 -1.75 -8.44 -5.88
N ASN A 72 -2.78 -9.26 -6.04
CA ASN A 72 -2.64 -10.55 -6.70
C ASN A 72 -2.86 -10.38 -8.21
N LYS A 73 -1.91 -10.87 -8.99
CA LYS A 73 -2.00 -11.03 -10.43
C LYS A 73 -2.02 -12.50 -10.78
N THR A 74 -2.96 -12.90 -11.63
CA THR A 74 -3.02 -14.26 -12.17
C THR A 74 -2.38 -14.27 -13.56
N SER A 75 -1.38 -15.11 -13.76
CA SER A 75 -0.75 -15.39 -15.07
C SER A 75 -0.54 -16.89 -15.19
N ASP A 76 -0.91 -17.49 -16.32
CA ASP A 76 -0.66 -18.90 -16.62
C ASP A 76 -1.07 -19.87 -15.50
N CYS A 77 -2.27 -19.68 -14.96
CA CYS A 77 -2.83 -20.45 -13.83
C CYS A 77 -2.06 -20.34 -12.50
N ARG A 78 -1.09 -19.42 -12.40
CA ARG A 78 -0.37 -19.11 -11.16
C ARG A 78 -0.81 -17.74 -10.63
N VAL A 79 -1.07 -17.69 -9.34
CA VAL A 79 -1.30 -16.43 -8.61
C VAL A 79 0.04 -15.97 -8.05
N THR A 80 0.43 -14.74 -8.37
CA THR A 80 1.59 -14.08 -7.79
C THR A 80 1.16 -12.79 -7.13
N THR A 81 1.70 -12.50 -5.95
CA THR A 81 1.43 -11.23 -5.26
C THR A 81 2.56 -10.25 -5.55
N CYS A 82 2.22 -9.09 -6.11
CA CYS A 82 3.12 -8.02 -6.48
C CYS A 82 2.86 -6.78 -5.61
N ALA A 83 3.74 -5.78 -5.69
CA ALA A 83 3.46 -4.46 -5.15
C ALA A 83 3.90 -3.33 -6.07
N ALA A 84 3.20 -2.20 -5.95
CA ALA A 84 3.46 -1.00 -6.72
C ALA A 84 3.08 0.26 -5.96
N LEU A 85 3.69 1.37 -6.36
CA LEU A 85 3.35 2.72 -5.93
C LEU A 85 2.47 3.40 -6.97
N TRP A 86 1.53 4.18 -6.47
CA TRP A 86 0.51 4.83 -7.27
C TRP A 86 0.33 6.27 -6.83
N ARG A 87 -0.10 7.10 -7.77
CA ARG A 87 -0.56 8.46 -7.53
C ARG A 87 -2.06 8.56 -7.80
N MET A 88 -2.75 9.19 -6.87
CA MET A 88 -4.15 9.56 -7.00
C MET A 88 -4.27 10.81 -7.89
N PRO A 89 -5.28 10.87 -8.76
CA PRO A 89 -5.55 12.08 -9.54
C PRO A 89 -5.87 13.27 -8.64
N LYS A 90 -5.37 14.45 -8.99
CA LYS A 90 -5.55 15.70 -8.21
C LYS A 90 -6.97 16.27 -8.25
N GLU A 91 -7.78 15.83 -9.21
CA GLU A 91 -9.11 16.38 -9.49
C GLU A 91 -10.20 15.89 -8.52
N LEU A 92 -9.84 14.95 -7.63
CA LEU A 92 -10.76 14.35 -6.66
C LEU A 92 -11.28 15.33 -5.59
N GLU A 93 -10.66 16.52 -5.48
CA GLU A 93 -11.00 17.55 -4.49
C GLU A 93 -12.15 18.48 -4.91
N SER A 94 -12.71 18.31 -6.11
CA SER A 94 -13.72 19.22 -6.65
C SER A 94 -15.16 18.85 -6.29
N GLY A 95 -15.65 19.41 -5.18
CA GLY A 95 -17.03 19.89 -5.00
C GLY A 95 -18.16 18.87 -4.76
N PRO A 96 -19.33 19.34 -4.25
CA PRO A 96 -20.46 18.48 -3.93
C PRO A 96 -21.10 17.88 -5.20
N PRO A 97 -21.75 16.71 -5.09
CA PRO A 97 -22.34 16.04 -6.24
C PRO A 97 -23.48 16.88 -6.85
N GLU A 98 -23.28 17.39 -8.06
CA GLU A 98 -24.38 17.87 -8.88
C GLU A 98 -25.24 16.68 -9.32
N ALA A 99 -26.35 16.46 -8.60
CA ALA A 99 -27.51 15.63 -8.95
C ALA A 99 -27.25 14.13 -9.31
N PRO A 100 -28.25 13.25 -9.09
CA PRO A 100 -28.10 11.83 -9.41
C PRO A 100 -28.38 11.62 -10.90
N ASP A 101 -27.35 11.71 -11.74
CA ASP A 101 -27.40 11.15 -13.08
C ASP A 101 -26.86 9.71 -13.05
N ASP A 102 -27.76 8.74 -13.22
CA ASP A 102 -27.53 7.29 -13.27
C ASP A 102 -26.81 6.88 -14.57
N SER A 103 -25.72 7.57 -14.91
CA SER A 103 -25.00 7.46 -16.18
C SER A 103 -23.51 7.18 -15.96
N ALA A 104 -23.14 5.90 -15.96
CA ALA A 104 -21.78 5.35 -16.20
C ALA A 104 -20.55 6.20 -15.77
N SER A 105 -20.09 5.98 -14.54
CA SER A 105 -18.70 5.99 -14.07
C SER A 105 -17.67 6.95 -14.73
N ASN A 106 -17.52 8.16 -14.20
CA ASN A 106 -16.24 8.90 -14.29
C ASN A 106 -15.19 8.31 -13.32
N ALA A 107 -15.06 6.98 -13.24
CA ALA A 107 -14.11 6.36 -12.34
C ALA A 107 -12.69 6.59 -12.90
N GLN A 108 -11.94 7.47 -12.23
CA GLN A 108 -10.56 7.77 -12.62
C GLN A 108 -9.64 6.61 -12.25
N SER A 109 -8.61 6.38 -13.05
CA SER A 109 -7.60 5.35 -12.75
C SER A 109 -6.46 5.92 -11.92
N LEU A 110 -5.88 5.06 -11.08
CA LEU A 110 -4.60 5.34 -10.44
C LEU A 110 -3.49 5.45 -11.48
N GLU A 111 -2.61 6.43 -11.30
CA GLU A 111 -1.38 6.56 -12.08
C GLU A 111 -0.29 5.67 -11.46
N LEU A 112 0.27 4.75 -12.22
CA LEU A 112 1.39 3.92 -11.77
C LEU A 112 2.67 4.76 -11.69
N LEU A 113 3.29 4.82 -10.50
CA LEU A 113 4.58 5.48 -10.31
C LEU A 113 5.74 4.52 -10.56
N CYS A 114 5.77 3.39 -9.83
CA CYS A 114 6.74 2.32 -10.05
C CYS A 114 6.30 0.99 -9.44
N HIS A 115 6.89 -0.11 -9.91
CA HIS A 115 6.77 -1.43 -9.30
C HIS A 115 7.88 -1.67 -8.29
N LEU A 116 7.58 -2.42 -7.23
CA LEU A 116 8.57 -2.97 -6.30
C LEU A 116 8.93 -4.38 -6.75
N ASP A 117 10.10 -4.54 -7.37
CA ASP A 117 10.50 -5.81 -7.97
C ASP A 117 10.72 -6.90 -6.92
N ASN A 118 9.88 -7.93 -6.96
CA ASN A 118 9.94 -9.07 -6.07
C ASN A 118 10.34 -10.38 -6.77
N ALA A 119 10.80 -10.34 -8.03
CA ALA A 119 11.12 -11.53 -8.81
C ALA A 119 12.11 -12.48 -8.10
N ALA A 120 13.08 -11.94 -7.36
CA ALA A 120 14.07 -12.70 -6.62
C ALA A 120 13.65 -13.10 -5.19
N HIS A 121 12.55 -12.56 -4.66
CA HIS A 121 12.23 -12.62 -3.23
C HIS A 121 10.87 -13.26 -2.91
N GLY A 122 10.06 -13.56 -3.93
CA GLY A 122 8.80 -14.28 -3.77
C GLY A 122 7.58 -13.36 -3.57
N ASN A 123 6.50 -13.89 -3.00
CA ASN A 123 5.21 -13.17 -2.97
C ASN A 123 5.19 -12.03 -1.94
N MET A 124 4.65 -10.87 -2.34
CA MET A 124 4.54 -9.71 -1.46
C MET A 124 3.39 -9.84 -0.46
N ALA A 125 3.68 -9.73 0.84
CA ALA A 125 2.66 -9.70 1.90
C ALA A 125 2.16 -8.28 2.18
N CYS A 126 3.06 -7.30 2.33
CA CYS A 126 2.71 -5.91 2.64
C CYS A 126 3.83 -4.93 2.27
N VAL A 127 3.47 -3.65 2.18
CA VAL A 127 4.38 -2.50 2.02
C VAL A 127 4.16 -1.53 3.17
N LEU A 128 5.24 -1.11 3.82
CA LEU A 128 5.25 -0.27 5.01
C LEU A 128 6.06 0.99 4.72
N TRP A 129 5.51 2.16 5.03
CA TRP A 129 6.21 3.43 4.92
C TRP A 129 7.01 3.72 6.18
N GLU A 130 8.16 4.38 6.04
CA GLU A 130 8.90 4.94 7.18
C GLU A 130 8.01 5.97 7.89
N PRO A 131 7.62 5.75 9.15
CA PRO A 131 6.76 6.68 9.86
C PRO A 131 7.45 8.03 10.03
N MET A 132 6.70 9.12 9.86
CA MET A 132 7.21 10.49 10.06
C MET A 132 8.46 10.84 9.22
N GLY A 133 8.77 10.04 8.20
CA GLY A 133 9.85 10.30 7.25
C GLY A 133 9.43 11.27 6.16
N ASP A 134 10.35 11.54 5.23
CA ASP A 134 10.12 12.41 4.06
C ASP A 134 9.41 11.68 2.90
N GLY A 135 8.85 10.50 3.17
CA GLY A 135 8.17 9.67 2.18
C GLY A 135 9.11 9.03 1.16
N LYS A 136 10.42 8.98 1.40
CA LYS A 136 11.37 8.36 0.46
C LYS A 136 11.76 6.93 0.81
N LYS A 137 11.45 6.46 2.01
CA LYS A 137 11.82 5.11 2.45
C LYS A 137 10.60 4.25 2.70
N ILE A 138 10.63 3.07 2.12
CA ILE A 138 9.60 2.06 2.32
C ILE A 138 10.22 0.69 2.50
N ILE A 139 9.45 -0.21 3.09
CA ILE A 139 9.82 -1.60 3.26
C ILE A 139 8.75 -2.47 2.67
N SER A 140 9.16 -3.54 2.01
CA SER A 140 8.24 -4.55 1.52
C SER A 140 8.60 -5.91 2.09
N LEU A 141 7.60 -6.67 2.52
CA LEU A 141 7.77 -8.03 3.03
C LEU A 141 7.44 -9.02 1.91
N ALA A 142 8.44 -9.74 1.40
CA ALA A 142 8.29 -10.70 0.30
C ALA A 142 8.70 -12.10 0.78
N ASP A 143 7.75 -13.03 0.90
CA ASP A 143 7.92 -14.32 1.57
C ASP A 143 8.73 -14.19 2.87
N ASN A 144 9.99 -14.67 2.94
CA ASN A 144 10.85 -14.55 4.12
C ASN A 144 11.82 -13.36 4.09
N HIS A 145 11.70 -12.44 3.13
CA HIS A 145 12.59 -11.29 2.95
C HIS A 145 11.94 -9.98 3.42
N ILE A 146 12.74 -9.16 4.08
CA ILE A 146 12.49 -7.75 4.30
C ILE A 146 13.34 -6.98 3.29
N LEU A 147 12.69 -6.20 2.44
CA LEU A 147 13.34 -5.42 1.39
C LEU A 147 13.17 -3.94 1.71
N MET A 148 14.26 -3.19 1.82
CA MET A 148 14.22 -1.75 2.07
C MET A 148 14.49 -0.99 0.78
N TRP A 149 13.61 -0.06 0.44
CA TRP A 149 13.66 0.67 -0.82
C TRP A 149 13.84 2.16 -0.58
N ASP A 150 14.71 2.76 -1.40
CA ASP A 150 14.85 4.21 -1.53
C ASP A 150 14.08 4.66 -2.78
N LEU A 151 13.04 5.46 -2.57
CA LEU A 151 12.24 6.09 -3.60
C LEU A 151 12.97 7.32 -4.14
N GLN A 152 13.16 7.33 -5.45
CA GLN A 152 13.76 8.43 -6.19
C GLN A 152 12.69 9.47 -6.53
N GLU A 153 13.10 10.55 -7.21
CA GLU A 153 12.28 11.73 -7.53
C GLU A 153 10.81 11.40 -7.87
N SER A 154 9.90 12.03 -7.12
CA SER A 154 8.44 11.86 -7.23
C SER A 154 7.91 10.42 -7.07
N SER A 155 8.69 9.53 -6.44
CA SER A 155 8.41 8.09 -6.30
C SER A 155 8.31 7.33 -7.64
N SER A 156 8.87 7.89 -8.72
CA SER A 156 8.87 7.31 -10.07
C SER A 156 9.78 6.09 -10.22
N ARG A 157 10.68 5.86 -9.25
CA ARG A 157 11.56 4.69 -9.21
C ARG A 157 11.85 4.30 -7.77
N ALA A 158 11.81 3.00 -7.50
CA ALA A 158 12.27 2.41 -6.25
C ALA A 158 13.60 1.70 -6.48
N VAL A 159 14.59 1.95 -5.63
CA VAL A 159 15.90 1.28 -5.66
C VAL A 159 16.03 0.43 -4.40
N LEU A 160 16.36 -0.85 -4.55
CA LEU A 160 16.62 -1.71 -3.41
C LEU A 160 17.92 -1.26 -2.73
N SER A 161 17.81 -0.82 -1.49
CA SER A 161 18.92 -0.28 -0.70
C SER A 161 19.59 -1.34 0.17
N SER A 162 18.80 -2.24 0.74
CA SER A 162 19.25 -3.36 1.56
C SER A 162 18.16 -4.42 1.67
N SER A 163 18.56 -5.63 2.05
CA SER A 163 17.64 -6.70 2.35
C SER A 163 18.11 -7.56 3.53
N THR A 164 17.17 -8.28 4.11
CA THR A 164 17.49 -9.35 5.06
C THR A 164 16.46 -10.44 4.96
N ALA A 165 16.87 -11.68 5.23
CA ALA A 165 16.00 -12.83 5.18
C ALA A 165 15.85 -13.44 6.56
N LEU A 166 14.64 -13.91 6.86
CA LEU A 166 14.42 -14.76 8.02
C LEU A 166 15.05 -16.13 7.77
N GLU A 167 16.04 -16.45 8.59
CA GLU A 167 16.71 -17.75 8.61
C GLU A 167 15.92 -18.77 9.42
N GLY A 168 15.87 -19.99 8.92
CA GLY A 168 15.31 -21.13 9.64
C GLY A 168 14.92 -22.27 8.69
N LYS A 169 14.38 -23.34 9.27
CA LYS A 169 13.92 -24.51 8.51
C LYS A 169 12.47 -24.32 8.06
N GLY A 170 12.16 -24.81 6.87
CA GLY A 170 10.80 -24.79 6.31
C GLY A 170 10.51 -23.57 5.44
N GLN A 171 9.25 -23.45 5.02
CA GLN A 171 8.74 -22.33 4.22
C GLN A 171 8.31 -21.19 5.14
N LEU A 172 9.28 -20.38 5.56
CA LEU A 172 9.02 -19.22 6.40
C LEU A 172 8.43 -18.10 5.54
N LYS A 173 7.37 -17.46 6.02
CA LYS A 173 6.74 -16.33 5.34
C LYS A 173 6.31 -15.29 6.35
N PHE A 174 6.67 -14.05 6.10
CA PHE A 174 6.11 -12.92 6.81
C PHE A 174 4.65 -12.76 6.43
N THR A 175 3.81 -12.50 7.43
CA THR A 175 2.37 -12.25 7.24
C THR A 175 2.02 -10.79 7.44
N SER A 176 2.81 -10.07 8.24
CA SER A 176 2.64 -8.65 8.52
C SER A 176 3.91 -8.05 9.11
N GLY A 177 4.02 -6.74 9.07
CA GLY A 177 5.02 -6.02 9.84
C GLY A 177 4.58 -4.60 10.17
N ARG A 178 5.31 -3.98 11.07
CA ARG A 178 5.10 -2.59 11.46
C ARG A 178 6.42 -1.94 11.79
N TRP A 179 6.57 -0.72 11.31
CA TRP A 179 7.71 0.11 11.67
C TRP A 179 7.50 0.69 13.07
N SER A 180 8.55 0.73 13.87
CA SER A 180 8.57 1.49 15.12
C SER A 180 8.71 2.98 14.81
N PRO A 181 7.81 3.85 15.29
CA PRO A 181 7.97 5.31 15.15
C PRO A 181 9.03 5.87 16.11
N HIS A 182 9.61 5.03 16.99
CA HIS A 182 10.63 5.42 17.95
C HIS A 182 12.04 5.22 17.37
N HIS A 183 13.03 5.75 18.07
CA HIS A 183 14.46 5.55 17.76
C HIS A 183 14.81 5.87 16.31
N ASN A 184 14.34 7.02 15.82
CA ASN A 184 14.56 7.49 14.44
C ASN A 184 14.12 6.48 13.38
N CYS A 185 13.05 5.72 13.66
CA CYS A 185 12.52 4.74 12.74
C CYS A 185 13.58 3.73 12.28
N THR A 186 14.46 3.26 13.18
CA THR A 186 15.47 2.25 12.82
C THR A 186 15.04 0.82 13.12
N GLN A 187 13.80 0.61 13.56
CA GLN A 187 13.33 -0.70 14.04
C GLN A 187 12.01 -1.11 13.40
N ILE A 188 11.89 -2.39 13.10
CA ILE A 188 10.69 -2.99 12.51
C ILE A 188 10.32 -4.23 13.32
N ALA A 189 9.04 -4.45 13.54
CA ALA A 189 8.51 -5.71 14.01
C ALA A 189 7.87 -6.47 12.84
N THR A 190 8.15 -7.76 12.70
CA THR A 190 7.48 -8.65 11.72
C THR A 190 6.81 -9.81 12.42
N ALA A 191 5.67 -10.25 11.90
CA ALA A 191 5.01 -11.48 12.28
C ALA A 191 5.27 -12.59 11.25
N ASN A 192 5.55 -13.80 11.73
CA ASN A 192 5.52 -15.03 10.94
C ASN A 192 5.02 -16.16 11.82
N ASP A 193 4.04 -16.90 11.30
CA ASP A 193 3.38 -18.01 12.01
C ASP A 193 2.98 -17.62 13.46
N THR A 194 3.64 -18.19 14.47
CA THR A 194 3.38 -17.98 15.89
C THR A 194 4.37 -17.01 16.57
N MET A 195 5.21 -16.31 15.80
CA MET A 195 6.30 -15.50 16.33
C MET A 195 6.25 -14.04 15.84
N VAL A 196 6.64 -13.13 16.74
CA VAL A 196 6.94 -11.74 16.43
C VAL A 196 8.44 -11.51 16.62
N ARG A 197 9.10 -10.86 15.66
CA ARG A 197 10.54 -10.57 15.69
C ARG A 197 10.79 -9.09 15.45
N GLY A 198 11.80 -8.55 16.14
CA GLY A 198 12.33 -7.21 15.92
C GLY A 198 13.55 -7.23 15.01
N TRP A 199 13.67 -6.22 14.15
CA TRP A 199 14.75 -6.04 13.20
C TRP A 199 15.29 -4.61 13.32
N ASP A 200 16.60 -4.45 13.19
CA ASP A 200 17.24 -3.14 13.09
C ASP A 200 17.61 -2.87 11.64
N THR A 201 17.05 -1.82 11.03
CA THR A 201 17.27 -1.48 9.62
C THR A 201 18.73 -1.18 9.31
N ARG A 202 19.51 -0.73 10.31
CA ARG A 202 20.94 -0.43 10.16
C ARG A 202 21.80 -1.68 10.04
N SER A 203 21.25 -2.83 10.45
CA SER A 203 21.94 -4.14 10.38
C SER A 203 21.66 -4.90 9.08
N MET A 204 20.69 -4.43 8.27
CA MET A 204 20.38 -4.99 6.96
C MET A 204 21.54 -4.72 6.00
N ARG A 205 21.80 -5.64 5.06
CA ARG A 205 22.93 -5.58 4.13
C ARG A 205 22.46 -5.51 2.69
#